data_AF-A0A080M489-F1
#
_entry.id   AF-A0A080M489-F1
#
_cell.length_a   1.000
_cell.length_b   1.000
_cell.length_c   1.000
_cell.angle_alpha   90.00
_cell.angle_beta   90.00
_cell.angle_gamma   90.00
#
_symmetry.space_group_name_H-M   'P 1'
#
loop_
_entity.id
_entity.type
_entity.pdbx_description
1 polymer ?
#
loop_
_entity_poly.entity_id
_entity_poly.type
_entity_poly.pdbx_seq_one_letter_code
_entity_poly.pdbx_strand_id
1 'polypeptide(L)'
;MRLSPFFEDLKSAYGAEIDDLMTDSAGHDVLAKRLKAKRGQLAQLLPMIECNPEMVAVAFHGGMRFASPEVMRDVVAQEPEDLPSWSTLLTSVTLEPWAEALAELVLKDPNGDQFMVVTAGLEYLQGRSASSSEPDHQRPTSGCGDADGDGDQNDRDFDDDLDLEEAGADWLAEQGFDRKDRFSGDH
;
A
#
# COMPACT_ATOMS: atom_id res chain seq x y z
N MET A 1 4.55 -9.39 -17.84
CA MET A 1 3.13 -9.00 -18.02
C MET A 1 3.12 -7.51 -18.33
N ARG A 2 2.29 -7.04 -19.26
CA ARG A 2 2.15 -5.60 -19.51
C ARG A 2 1.09 -5.08 -18.55
N LEU A 3 1.50 -4.19 -17.65
CA LEU A 3 0.61 -3.44 -16.77
C LEU A 3 0.48 -2.03 -17.34
N SER A 4 -0.66 -1.38 -17.19
CA SER A 4 -0.73 0.05 -17.46
C SER A 4 -0.01 0.83 -16.34
N PRO A 5 0.55 2.02 -16.64
CA PRO A 5 1.16 2.87 -15.62
C PRO A 5 0.20 3.16 -14.45
N PHE A 6 -1.09 3.36 -14.77
CA PHE A 6 -2.14 3.55 -13.78
C PHE A 6 -2.22 2.41 -12.75
N PHE A 7 -2.24 1.15 -13.20
CA PHE A 7 -2.26 0.01 -12.29
C PHE A 7 -0.92 -0.23 -11.61
N GLU A 8 0.20 0.22 -12.18
CA GLU A 8 1.53 0.08 -11.57
C GLU A 8 1.65 0.96 -10.33
N ASP A 9 1.28 2.23 -10.47
CA ASP A 9 1.25 3.20 -9.37
C ASP A 9 0.26 2.76 -8.28
N LEU A 10 -0.96 2.39 -8.67
CA LEU A 10 -1.98 1.94 -7.71
C LEU A 10 -1.60 0.62 -7.02
N LYS A 11 -0.95 -0.32 -7.71
CA LYS A 11 -0.46 -1.56 -7.09
C LYS A 11 0.57 -1.26 -6.00
N SER A 12 1.48 -0.32 -6.27
CA SER A 12 2.50 0.09 -5.30
C SER A 12 1.85 0.70 -4.05
N ALA A 13 0.94 1.65 -4.24
CA ALA A 13 0.25 2.33 -3.15
C ALA A 13 -0.67 1.37 -2.36
N TYR A 14 -1.39 0.49 -3.04
CA TYR A 14 -2.19 -0.57 -2.41
C TYR A 14 -1.34 -1.54 -1.58
N GLY A 15 -0.16 -1.93 -2.09
CA GLY A 15 0.78 -2.77 -1.37
C GLY A 15 1.25 -2.12 -0.07
N ALA A 16 1.64 -0.84 -0.14
CA ALA A 16 2.03 -0.05 1.03
C ALA A 16 0.90 0.04 2.07
N GLU A 17 -0.35 0.25 1.63
CA GLU A 17 -1.51 0.26 2.52
C GLU A 17 -1.73 -1.09 3.23
N ILE A 18 -1.51 -2.22 2.55
CA ILE A 18 -1.60 -3.54 3.17
C ILE A 18 -0.47 -3.76 4.18
N ASP A 19 0.75 -3.37 3.84
CA ASP A 19 1.92 -3.51 4.71
C ASP A 19 1.76 -2.68 5.99
N ASP A 20 1.26 -1.44 5.89
CA ASP A 20 0.93 -0.58 7.03
C ASP A 20 -0.14 -1.21 7.94
N LEU A 21 -1.07 -1.98 7.38
CA LEU A 21 -2.09 -2.69 8.14
C LEU A 21 -1.59 -4.03 8.70
N MET A 22 -0.48 -4.57 8.20
CA MET A 22 -0.02 -5.92 8.51
C MET A 22 0.43 -6.05 9.96
N THR A 23 1.32 -5.16 10.41
CA THR A 23 1.94 -5.24 11.74
C THR A 23 1.53 -4.10 12.66
N ASP A 24 1.37 -4.40 13.96
CA ASP A 24 1.32 -3.37 14.99
C ASP A 24 2.72 -2.86 15.37
N SER A 25 2.79 -1.81 16.19
CA SER A 25 4.05 -1.24 16.67
C SER A 25 4.87 -2.22 17.53
N ALA A 26 4.30 -3.36 17.92
CA ALA A 26 4.96 -4.44 18.64
C ALA A 26 5.34 -5.63 17.71
N GLY A 27 5.09 -5.52 16.41
CA GLY A 27 5.42 -6.54 15.40
C GLY A 27 4.41 -7.70 15.29
N HIS A 28 3.23 -7.61 15.89
CA HIS A 28 2.21 -8.66 15.77
C HIS A 28 1.37 -8.49 14.51
N ASP A 29 1.01 -9.61 13.86
CA ASP A 29 0.03 -9.62 12.77
C ASP A 29 -1.35 -9.22 13.29
N VAL A 30 -1.82 -8.06 12.83
CA VAL A 30 -3.13 -7.49 13.16
C VAL A 30 -3.96 -7.20 11.90
N LEU A 31 -3.54 -7.72 10.74
CA LEU A 31 -4.11 -7.39 9.43
C LEU A 31 -5.62 -7.65 9.41
N ALA A 32 -6.03 -8.86 9.77
CA ALA A 32 -7.45 -9.25 9.75
C ALA A 32 -8.31 -8.38 10.68
N LYS A 33 -7.77 -7.97 11.84
CA LYS A 33 -8.47 -7.11 12.80
C LYS A 33 -8.61 -5.68 12.25
N ARG A 34 -7.55 -5.12 11.69
CA ARG A 34 -7.56 -3.77 11.09
C ARG A 34 -8.44 -3.72 9.85
N LEU A 35 -8.38 -4.73 8.98
CA LEU A 35 -9.27 -4.86 7.83
C LEU A 35 -10.74 -4.91 8.25
N LYS A 36 -11.08 -5.68 9.29
CA LYS A 36 -12.45 -5.73 9.81
C LYS A 36 -12.93 -4.36 10.31
N ALA A 37 -12.06 -3.59 10.98
CA ALA A 37 -12.38 -2.23 11.40
C ALA A 37 -12.58 -1.29 10.19
N LYS A 38 -11.68 -1.33 9.20
CA LYS A 38 -11.74 -0.53 7.96
C LYS A 38 -13.02 -0.82 7.16
N ARG A 39 -13.42 -2.10 7.07
CA ARG A 39 -14.70 -2.53 6.48
C ARG A 39 -15.91 -1.95 7.20
N GLY A 40 -15.87 -1.87 8.54
CA GLY A 40 -16.93 -1.22 9.32
C GLY A 40 -17.03 0.29 9.10
N GLN A 41 -15.94 0.92 8.68
CA GLN A 41 -15.86 2.35 8.37
C GLN A 41 -16.01 2.65 6.87
N LEU A 42 -16.28 1.63 6.03
CA LEU A 42 -16.30 1.78 4.58
C LEU A 42 -17.23 2.91 4.11
N ALA A 43 -18.41 3.03 4.70
CA ALA A 43 -19.37 4.10 4.40
C ALA A 43 -18.78 5.52 4.56
N GLN A 44 -17.88 5.69 5.51
CA GLN A 44 -17.22 6.97 5.81
C GLN A 44 -16.04 7.23 4.86
N LEU A 45 -15.47 6.18 4.28
CA LEU A 45 -14.36 6.22 3.34
C LEU A 45 -14.83 6.38 1.88
N LEU A 46 -16.13 6.23 1.59
CA LEU A 46 -16.69 6.41 0.25
C LEU A 46 -16.39 7.77 -0.40
N PRO A 47 -16.27 8.91 0.30
CA PRO A 47 -15.84 10.14 -0.38
C PRO A 47 -14.40 10.08 -0.90
N MET A 48 -13.59 9.13 -0.43
CA MET A 48 -12.16 9.03 -0.76
C MET A 48 -11.89 8.22 -2.03
N ILE A 49 -12.88 7.53 -2.60
CA ILE A 49 -12.66 6.70 -3.81
C ILE A 49 -12.30 7.51 -5.06
N GLU A 50 -12.61 8.81 -5.09
CA GLU A 50 -12.21 9.69 -6.20
C GLU A 50 -10.73 10.10 -6.13
N CYS A 51 -10.19 10.36 -4.93
CA CYS A 51 -8.80 10.81 -4.76
C CYS A 51 -7.84 9.66 -4.48
N ASN A 52 -8.23 8.74 -3.58
CA ASN A 52 -7.37 7.71 -3.00
C ASN A 52 -8.09 6.35 -3.00
N PRO A 53 -8.42 5.79 -4.18
CA PRO A 53 -9.13 4.51 -4.28
C PRO A 53 -8.37 3.35 -3.63
N GLU A 54 -7.04 3.32 -3.69
CA GLU A 54 -6.19 2.27 -3.11
C GLU A 54 -6.44 2.06 -1.61
N MET A 55 -6.66 3.15 -0.87
CA MET A 55 -6.92 3.13 0.57
C MET A 55 -8.28 2.49 0.90
N VAL A 56 -9.26 2.68 0.02
CA VAL A 56 -10.60 2.10 0.19
C VAL A 56 -10.61 0.66 -0.32
N ALA A 57 -9.86 0.37 -1.37
CA ALA A 57 -9.76 -0.95 -2.01
C ALA A 57 -9.28 -2.03 -1.03
N VAL A 58 -8.39 -1.71 -0.10
CA VAL A 58 -7.91 -2.69 0.90
C VAL A 58 -9.05 -3.22 1.79
N ALA A 59 -10.18 -2.53 1.92
CA ALA A 59 -11.34 -3.06 2.65
C ALA A 59 -11.86 -4.37 2.02
N PHE A 60 -11.71 -4.53 0.70
CA PHE A 60 -12.09 -5.73 -0.05
C PHE A 60 -10.99 -6.79 -0.11
N HIS A 61 -9.85 -6.56 0.56
CA HIS A 61 -8.75 -7.52 0.56
C HIS A 61 -9.18 -8.89 1.09
N GLY A 62 -8.87 -9.94 0.33
CA GLY A 62 -9.27 -11.32 0.58
C GLY A 62 -10.76 -11.60 0.31
N GLY A 63 -11.49 -10.68 -0.30
CA GLY A 63 -12.94 -10.77 -0.54
C GLY A 63 -13.34 -11.16 -1.95
N MET A 64 -12.39 -11.28 -2.87
CA MET A 64 -12.64 -11.59 -4.28
C MET A 64 -11.90 -12.86 -4.70
N ARG A 65 -12.58 -13.70 -5.48
CA ARG A 65 -12.00 -14.88 -6.12
C ARG A 65 -12.14 -14.77 -7.62
N PHE A 66 -11.05 -15.04 -8.33
CA PHE A 66 -10.99 -14.89 -9.78
C PHE A 66 -11.09 -16.26 -10.45
N ALA A 67 -12.16 -16.48 -11.21
CA ALA A 67 -12.33 -17.72 -11.98
C ALA A 67 -11.56 -17.66 -13.32
N SER A 68 -11.46 -16.46 -13.91
CA SER A 68 -10.85 -16.25 -15.23
C SER A 68 -9.65 -15.28 -15.13
N PRO A 69 -8.42 -15.77 -14.91
CA PRO A 69 -7.24 -14.92 -14.76
C PRO A 69 -6.84 -14.19 -16.06
N GLU A 70 -7.30 -14.67 -17.22
CA GLU A 70 -7.04 -14.04 -18.51
C GLU A 70 -7.79 -12.71 -18.66
N VAL A 71 -9.06 -12.67 -18.26
CA VAL A 71 -9.88 -11.46 -18.27
C VAL A 71 -9.24 -10.39 -17.37
N MET A 72 -8.82 -10.78 -16.17
CA MET A 72 -8.17 -9.86 -15.23
C MET A 72 -6.84 -9.32 -15.77
N ARG A 73 -6.08 -10.15 -16.50
CA ARG A 73 -4.82 -9.72 -17.13
C ARG A 73 -5.06 -8.65 -18.19
N ASP A 74 -6.13 -8.78 -18.96
CA ASP A 74 -6.47 -7.81 -20.00
C ASP A 74 -7.02 -6.51 -19.38
N VAL A 75 -7.76 -6.60 -18.26
CA VAL A 75 -8.25 -5.44 -17.49
C VAL A 75 -7.10 -4.60 -16.92
N VAL A 76 -6.11 -5.23 -16.26
CA VAL A 76 -4.97 -4.50 -15.66
C VAL A 76 -3.97 -3.96 -16.69
N ALA A 77 -4.16 -4.29 -17.96
CA ALA A 77 -3.39 -3.74 -19.08
C ALA A 77 -4.08 -2.51 -19.71
N GLN A 78 -5.29 -2.16 -19.28
CA GLN A 78 -6.08 -1.03 -19.79
C GLN A 78 -5.89 0.22 -18.91
N GLU A 79 -6.19 1.37 -19.51
CA GLU A 79 -6.27 2.67 -18.83
C GLU A 79 -7.63 2.80 -18.12
N PRO A 80 -7.76 3.68 -17.10
CA PRO A 80 -8.99 3.81 -16.31
C PRO A 80 -10.24 4.15 -17.13
N GLU A 81 -10.08 4.81 -18.28
CA GLU A 81 -11.17 5.19 -19.20
C GLU A 81 -11.70 4.03 -20.06
N ASP A 82 -10.88 3.00 -20.29
CA ASP A 82 -11.22 1.85 -21.14
C ASP A 82 -11.78 0.66 -20.32
N LEU A 83 -11.83 0.79 -19.00
CA LEU A 83 -12.23 -0.29 -18.10
C LEU A 83 -13.67 -0.76 -18.37
N PRO A 84 -13.93 -2.08 -18.35
CA PRO A 84 -15.27 -2.61 -18.49
C PRO A 84 -16.12 -2.26 -17.26
N SER A 85 -17.44 -2.33 -17.40
CA SER A 85 -18.35 -2.16 -16.26
C SER A 85 -18.21 -3.29 -15.24
N TRP A 86 -18.49 -3.00 -13.97
CA TRP A 86 -18.45 -3.98 -12.88
C TRP A 86 -19.35 -5.19 -13.18
N SER A 87 -20.52 -4.96 -13.77
CA SER A 87 -21.49 -6.02 -14.11
C SER A 87 -20.91 -7.06 -15.09
N THR A 88 -20.08 -6.61 -16.03
CA THR A 88 -19.39 -7.49 -16.98
C THR A 88 -18.34 -8.34 -16.26
N LEU A 89 -17.58 -7.70 -15.37
CA LEU A 89 -16.50 -8.35 -14.63
C LEU A 89 -17.03 -9.37 -13.60
N LEU A 90 -18.20 -9.12 -13.00
CA LEU A 90 -18.86 -10.01 -12.05
C LEU A 90 -19.15 -11.42 -12.62
N THR A 91 -19.20 -11.58 -13.96
CA THR A 91 -19.34 -12.91 -14.59
C THR A 91 -18.08 -13.76 -14.41
N SER A 92 -16.92 -13.13 -14.20
CA SER A 92 -15.61 -13.77 -14.06
C SER A 92 -15.04 -13.73 -12.65
N VAL A 93 -15.69 -13.00 -11.74
CA VAL A 93 -15.26 -12.77 -10.35
C VAL A 93 -16.36 -13.20 -9.39
N THR A 94 -15.98 -13.97 -8.38
CA THR A 94 -16.87 -14.35 -7.29
C THR A 94 -16.50 -13.57 -6.04
N LEU A 95 -17.47 -12.88 -5.44
CA LEU A 95 -17.29 -12.18 -4.18
C LEU A 95 -17.63 -13.10 -3.00
N GLU A 96 -16.99 -12.87 -1.86
CA GLU A 96 -17.43 -13.45 -0.59
C GLU A 96 -18.73 -12.78 -0.11
N PRO A 97 -19.59 -13.47 0.66
CA PRO A 97 -20.87 -12.91 1.13
C PRO A 97 -20.73 -11.59 1.92
N TRP A 98 -19.62 -11.43 2.65
CA TRP A 98 -19.32 -10.18 3.36
C TRP A 98 -18.84 -9.07 2.42
N ALA A 99 -18.20 -9.42 1.31
CA ALA A 99 -17.71 -8.48 0.31
C ALA A 99 -18.85 -8.02 -0.62
N GLU A 100 -19.83 -8.88 -0.90
CA GLU A 100 -21.07 -8.50 -1.62
C GLU A 100 -21.81 -7.36 -0.91
N ALA A 101 -22.01 -7.47 0.41
CA ALA A 101 -22.67 -6.42 1.19
C ALA A 101 -21.91 -5.08 1.14
N LEU A 102 -20.58 -5.11 1.06
CA LEU A 102 -19.75 -3.91 0.90
C LEU A 102 -19.82 -3.37 -0.53
N ALA A 103 -19.83 -4.23 -1.53
CA ALA A 103 -19.97 -3.84 -2.93
C ALA A 103 -21.31 -3.15 -3.17
N GLU A 104 -22.41 -3.66 -2.61
CA GLU A 104 -23.73 -3.00 -2.68
C GLU A 104 -23.73 -1.59 -2.07
N LEU A 105 -22.91 -1.34 -1.06
CA LEU A 105 -22.76 -0.02 -0.47
C LEU A 105 -22.00 0.92 -1.41
N VAL A 106 -20.90 0.44 -1.99
CA VAL A 106 -20.06 1.22 -2.91
C VAL A 106 -20.77 1.52 -4.23
N LEU A 107 -21.54 0.58 -4.76
CA LEU A 107 -22.31 0.75 -6.01
C LEU A 107 -23.43 1.80 -5.92
N LYS A 108 -23.72 2.33 -4.73
CA LYS A 108 -24.61 3.49 -4.57
C LYS A 108 -23.93 4.81 -4.93
N ASP A 109 -22.60 4.82 -4.92
CA ASP A 109 -21.79 5.97 -5.32
C ASP A 109 -21.67 6.01 -6.85
N PRO A 110 -21.72 7.20 -7.48
CA PRO A 110 -21.54 7.33 -8.94
C PRO A 110 -20.22 6.74 -9.46
N ASN A 111 -19.14 6.75 -8.67
CA ASN A 111 -17.84 6.19 -9.04
C ASN A 111 -17.65 4.74 -8.58
N GLY A 112 -18.66 4.16 -7.94
CA GLY A 112 -18.58 2.81 -7.37
C GLY A 112 -18.32 1.72 -8.39
N ASP A 113 -18.88 1.84 -9.60
CA ASP A 113 -18.70 0.83 -10.66
C ASP A 113 -17.23 0.73 -11.10
N GLN A 114 -16.62 1.86 -11.46
CA GLN A 114 -15.22 1.94 -11.85
C GLN A 114 -14.30 1.51 -10.69
N PHE A 115 -14.59 1.97 -9.47
CA PHE A 115 -13.82 1.59 -8.29
C PHE A 115 -13.82 0.08 -8.04
N MET A 116 -14.96 -0.60 -8.21
CA MET A 116 -15.04 -2.05 -8.01
C MET A 116 -14.17 -2.81 -9.02
N VAL A 117 -14.11 -2.34 -10.26
CA VAL A 117 -13.25 -2.90 -11.31
C VAL A 117 -11.77 -2.69 -10.99
N VAL A 118 -11.39 -1.47 -10.57
CA VAL A 118 -10.02 -1.17 -10.13
C VAL A 118 -9.63 -2.03 -8.93
N THR A 119 -10.50 -2.14 -7.93
CA THR A 119 -10.30 -2.96 -6.72
C THR A 119 -10.08 -4.43 -7.08
N ALA A 120 -10.87 -4.98 -8.00
CA ALA A 120 -10.68 -6.33 -8.49
C ALA A 120 -9.34 -6.52 -9.22
N GLY A 121 -8.93 -5.53 -10.02
CA GLY A 121 -7.61 -5.52 -10.66
C GLY A 121 -6.47 -5.55 -9.63
N LEU A 122 -6.53 -4.71 -8.61
CA LEU A 122 -5.54 -4.65 -7.53
C LEU A 122 -5.48 -5.95 -6.73
N GLU A 123 -6.62 -6.50 -6.36
CA GLU A 123 -6.70 -7.76 -5.61
C GLU A 123 -6.14 -8.94 -6.44
N TYR A 124 -6.38 -8.96 -7.75
CA TYR A 124 -5.77 -9.95 -8.65
C TYR A 124 -4.25 -9.81 -8.73
N LEU A 125 -3.74 -8.58 -8.82
CA LEU A 125 -2.30 -8.31 -8.84
C LEU A 125 -1.64 -8.68 -7.50
N GLN A 126 -2.31 -8.38 -6.38
CA GLN A 126 -1.80 -8.70 -5.05
C GLN A 126 -1.79 -10.21 -4.80
N GLY A 127 -2.87 -10.92 -5.15
CA GLY A 127 -2.94 -12.39 -5.02
C GLY A 127 -1.85 -13.11 -5.82
N ARG A 128 -1.42 -12.53 -6.94
CA ARG A 128 -0.28 -13.02 -7.74
C ARG A 128 1.07 -12.62 -7.15
N SER A 129 1.22 -11.41 -6.63
CA SER A 129 2.43 -11.04 -5.90
C SER A 129 2.64 -11.94 -4.69
N ALA A 130 1.61 -12.26 -3.91
CA ALA A 130 1.72 -13.20 -2.77
C ALA A 130 2.10 -14.63 -3.19
N SER A 131 1.76 -15.06 -4.41
CA SER A 131 2.15 -16.38 -4.94
C SER A 131 3.48 -16.37 -5.73
N SER A 132 3.98 -15.20 -6.14
CA SER A 132 5.35 -15.00 -6.64
C SER A 132 6.35 -14.61 -5.55
N SER A 133 5.88 -14.16 -4.39
CA SER A 133 6.65 -14.04 -3.15
C SER A 133 6.84 -15.43 -2.54
N GLU A 134 7.55 -16.31 -3.25
CA GLU A 134 8.28 -17.37 -2.53
C GLU A 134 9.28 -16.68 -1.60
N PRO A 135 9.48 -17.20 -0.37
CA PRO A 135 10.25 -16.52 0.64
C PRO A 135 11.71 -16.48 0.23
N ASP A 136 12.19 -15.31 -0.21
CA ASP A 136 13.62 -14.99 -0.14
C ASP A 136 14.00 -14.74 1.34
N HIS A 137 13.83 -15.78 2.16
CA HIS A 137 14.46 -15.90 3.45
C HIS A 137 15.83 -16.55 3.25
N GLN A 138 16.73 -15.85 2.56
CA GLN A 138 18.16 -16.07 2.71
C GLN A 138 18.75 -14.97 3.60
N ARG A 139 18.38 -15.00 4.88
CA ARG A 139 19.34 -14.61 5.92
C ARG A 139 20.29 -15.79 6.09
N PRO A 140 21.59 -15.70 5.74
CA PRO A 140 22.54 -16.67 6.24
C PRO A 140 22.87 -16.26 7.69
N THR A 141 22.22 -16.91 8.66
CA THR A 141 22.76 -16.95 10.01
C THR A 141 23.42 -18.31 10.23
N SER A 142 24.66 -18.25 10.72
CA SER A 142 25.37 -19.26 11.50
C SER A 142 26.31 -20.19 10.74
N GLY A 143 27.60 -19.95 10.95
CA GLY A 143 28.70 -20.87 10.71
C GLY A 143 29.99 -20.30 11.27
N CYS A 144 30.24 -20.55 12.56
CA CYS A 144 31.52 -20.30 13.22
C CYS A 144 32.68 -21.00 12.48
N GLY A 145 33.69 -20.24 12.10
CA GLY A 145 34.94 -20.73 11.51
C GLY A 145 36.04 -19.71 11.75
N ASP A 146 36.91 -20.05 12.70
CA ASP A 146 38.15 -19.40 13.11
C ASP A 146 39.11 -19.17 11.92
N ALA A 147 39.62 -17.94 11.76
CA ALA A 147 40.88 -17.64 11.05
C ALA A 147 41.34 -16.20 11.34
N ASP A 148 42.48 -16.09 12.04
CA ASP A 148 43.32 -14.91 12.21
C ASP A 148 43.60 -14.15 10.89
N GLY A 149 43.66 -12.81 10.96
CA GLY A 149 44.12 -11.99 9.84
C GLY A 149 43.90 -10.48 9.97
N ASP A 150 44.73 -9.86 10.81
CA ASP A 150 45.29 -8.50 10.75
C ASP A 150 44.83 -7.56 9.60
N GLY A 151 44.46 -6.33 9.95
CA GLY A 151 44.70 -5.17 9.08
C GLY A 151 43.52 -4.23 8.80
N ASP A 152 43.59 -3.08 9.47
CA ASP A 152 43.25 -1.74 8.97
C ASP A 152 41.89 -1.11 9.35
N GLN A 153 42.03 0.05 10.01
CA GLN A 153 40.99 0.92 10.49
C GLN A 153 40.15 1.48 9.34
N ASN A 154 38.83 1.43 9.49
CA ASN A 154 37.98 2.49 8.98
C ASN A 154 36.74 2.60 9.87
N ASP A 155 36.93 3.24 11.02
CA ASP A 155 35.86 3.90 11.75
C ASP A 155 35.24 4.93 10.80
N ARG A 156 34.14 4.54 10.13
CA ARG A 156 33.18 5.49 9.60
C ARG A 156 32.00 5.47 10.54
N ASP A 157 32.13 6.31 11.56
CA ASP A 157 30.99 6.90 12.25
C ASP A 157 30.00 7.38 11.16
N PHE A 158 28.86 6.71 11.10
CA PHE A 158 27.66 7.26 10.47
C PHE A 158 27.14 8.33 11.42
N ASP A 159 27.80 9.48 11.41
CA ASP A 159 27.27 10.73 11.93
C ASP A 159 26.37 11.30 10.82
N ASP A 160 25.18 10.71 10.69
CA ASP A 160 24.11 11.19 9.80
C ASP A 160 23.07 12.00 10.62
N ASP A 161 23.56 12.70 11.65
CA ASP A 161 22.91 13.86 12.25
C ASP A 161 23.15 15.11 11.37
N LEU A 162 23.08 14.94 10.04
CA LEU A 162 23.06 16.05 9.09
C LEU A 162 21.70 16.76 9.18
N ASP A 163 21.64 17.71 10.11
CA ASP A 163 20.90 18.97 10.04
C ASP A 163 19.40 18.89 9.66
N LEU A 164 18.68 17.91 10.20
CA LEU A 164 17.21 17.85 10.12
C LEU A 164 16.55 19.11 10.74
N GLU A 165 17.22 19.75 11.70
CA GLU A 165 16.77 21.02 12.31
C GLU A 165 16.85 22.19 11.32
N GLU A 166 17.87 22.25 10.45
CA GLU A 166 18.05 23.33 9.46
C GLU A 166 17.12 23.16 8.25
N ALA A 167 16.98 21.92 7.75
CA ALA A 167 16.04 21.62 6.67
C ALA A 167 14.56 21.85 7.07
N GLY A 168 14.21 21.58 8.32
CA GLY A 168 12.89 21.90 8.88
C GLY A 168 12.67 23.41 9.06
N ALA A 169 13.72 24.17 9.36
CA ALA A 169 13.63 25.62 9.56
C ALA A 169 13.37 26.37 8.24
N ASP A 170 13.96 25.92 7.12
CA ASP A 170 13.70 26.51 5.80
C ASP A 170 12.24 26.29 5.37
N TRP A 171 11.70 25.08 5.59
CA TRP A 171 10.29 24.77 5.32
C TRP A 171 9.32 25.60 6.18
N LEU A 172 9.64 25.81 7.47
CA LEU A 172 8.82 26.62 8.37
C LEU A 172 8.85 28.10 8.02
N ALA A 173 10.00 28.62 7.57
CA ALA A 173 10.15 30.02 7.17
C ALA A 173 9.32 30.34 5.91
N GLU A 174 9.24 29.42 4.94
CA GLU A 174 8.38 29.57 3.75
C GLU A 174 6.88 29.59 4.09
N GLN A 175 6.47 29.02 5.23
CA GLN A 175 5.11 29.08 5.76
C GLN A 175 4.86 30.29 6.67
N GLY A 176 5.83 31.20 6.80
CA GLY A 176 5.72 32.45 7.57
C GLY A 176 5.97 32.29 9.07
N PHE A 177 6.56 31.17 9.52
CA PHE A 177 7.02 31.05 10.90
C PHE A 177 8.37 31.76 11.08
N ASP A 178 8.46 32.53 12.16
CA ASP A 178 9.67 33.24 12.55
C ASP A 178 10.78 32.22 12.91
N ARG A 179 11.98 32.38 12.34
CA ARG A 179 13.12 31.56 12.74
C ARG A 179 13.39 31.84 14.22
N LYS A 180 13.55 30.79 15.02
CA LYS A 180 13.95 30.99 16.42
C LYS A 180 15.40 31.45 16.43
N ASP A 181 15.58 32.77 16.35
CA ASP A 181 16.86 33.45 16.48
C ASP A 181 17.48 32.96 17.80
N ARG A 182 18.54 32.15 17.70
CA ARG A 182 19.27 31.65 18.87
C ARG A 182 20.18 32.76 19.37
N PHE A 183 19.60 33.92 19.68
CA PHE A 183 20.21 35.00 20.43
C PHE A 183 19.16 35.61 21.37
N SER A 184 19.08 35.05 22.58
CA SER A 184 18.48 35.73 23.72
C SER A 184 19.14 35.24 25.01
N GLY A 185 20.23 35.93 25.38
CA GLY A 185 20.78 36.11 26.74
C GLY A 185 21.37 34.87 27.43
N ASP A 186 22.32 34.94 28.36
CA ASP A 186 23.02 36.05 29.02
C ASP A 186 24.09 35.38 29.92
N HIS A 187 25.37 35.74 29.75
CA HIS A 187 26.40 35.99 30.78
C HIS A 187 27.76 36.23 30.12
#